data_AF-A0A060C565-F1
#
_entry.id   AF-A0A060C565-F1
#
_cell.length_a   1.000
_cell.length_b   1.000
_cell.length_c   1.000
_cell.angle_alpha   90.00
_cell.angle_beta   90.00
_cell.angle_gamma   90.00
#
_symmetry.space_group_name_H-M   'P 1'
#
loop_
_entity.id
_entity.type
_entity.pdbx_description
1 polymer ?
#
loop_
_entity_poly.entity_id
_entity_poly.type
_entity_poly.pdbx_seq_one_letter_code
_entity_poly.pdbx_strand_id
1 'polypeptide(L)'
;TFTPTGSERVRVLWGSGVDHVYLPYDVPGSVGRFLDQFRPQLALIMETELWPNLMFGCRDRGIPVYIVNARLSARSLRGYRLLRPLIGRALRTVRRVLAQSGEDAQRFVELGATEAQVVTVGNL
;
A
#
# COMPACT_ATOMS: atom_id res chain seq x y z
N THR A 1 -1.66 12.15 0.60
CA THR A 1 -0.31 12.58 0.14
C THR A 1 0.52 12.98 1.35
N PHE A 2 1.86 12.93 1.28
CA PHE A 2 2.75 13.33 2.39
C PHE A 2 3.37 14.72 2.20
N THR A 3 3.10 15.40 1.09
CA THR A 3 3.68 16.72 0.79
C THR A 3 2.60 17.81 0.67
N PRO A 4 2.86 19.04 1.15
CA PRO A 4 1.91 20.16 1.05
C PRO A 4 1.44 20.44 -0.38
N THR A 5 2.33 20.34 -1.36
CA THR A 5 2.03 20.56 -2.79
C THR A 5 1.08 19.51 -3.38
N GLY A 6 1.15 18.25 -2.91
CA GLY A 6 0.18 17.22 -3.29
C GLY A 6 -1.20 17.47 -2.67
N SER A 7 -1.25 17.99 -1.44
CA SER A 7 -2.49 18.29 -0.72
C SER A 7 -3.25 19.47 -1.33
N GLU A 8 -2.54 20.44 -1.87
CA GLU A 8 -3.14 21.57 -2.62
C GLU A 8 -3.73 21.10 -3.94
N ARG A 9 -3.01 20.25 -4.70
CA ARG A 9 -3.53 19.68 -5.96
C ARG A 9 -4.82 18.90 -5.78
N VAL A 10 -4.96 18.14 -4.70
CA VAL A 10 -6.19 17.38 -4.44
C VAL A 10 -7.39 18.32 -4.23
N ARG A 11 -7.21 19.38 -3.43
CA ARG A 11 -8.25 20.40 -3.20
C ARG A 11 -8.61 21.16 -4.47
N VAL A 12 -7.62 21.47 -5.32
CA VAL A 12 -7.85 22.18 -6.59
C VAL A 12 -8.60 21.30 -7.60
N LEU A 13 -8.28 20.01 -7.69
CA LEU A 13 -8.87 19.11 -8.69
C LEU A 13 -10.24 18.56 -8.29
N TRP A 14 -10.46 18.29 -7.00
CA TRP A 14 -11.66 17.58 -6.54
C TRP A 14 -12.50 18.35 -5.51
N GLY A 15 -12.10 19.57 -5.13
CA GLY A 15 -12.87 20.43 -4.23
C GLY A 15 -13.23 19.73 -2.92
N SER A 16 -14.54 19.65 -2.62
CA SER A 16 -15.10 18.92 -1.47
C SER A 16 -15.60 17.51 -1.81
N GLY A 17 -15.36 17.02 -3.03
CA GLY A 17 -15.77 15.67 -3.44
C GLY A 17 -14.93 14.54 -2.85
N VAL A 18 -13.83 14.88 -2.17
CA VAL A 18 -12.92 13.94 -1.52
C VAL A 18 -12.43 14.48 -0.18
N ASP A 19 -12.40 13.62 0.83
CA ASP A 19 -11.72 13.92 2.08
C ASP A 19 -10.22 13.66 1.93
N HIS A 20 -9.42 14.69 2.18
CA HIS A 20 -7.96 14.57 2.16
C HIS A 20 -7.40 14.65 3.58
N VAL A 21 -6.80 13.55 4.02
CA VAL A 21 -6.11 13.46 5.31
C VAL A 21 -4.74 12.82 5.15
N TYR A 22 -3.83 13.14 6.08
CA TYR A 22 -2.56 12.45 6.18
C TYR A 22 -2.77 11.07 6.81
N LEU A 23 -2.09 10.06 6.27
CA LEU A 23 -2.07 8.74 6.87
C LEU A 23 -1.37 8.82 8.24
N PRO A 24 -1.88 8.14 9.28
CA PRO A 24 -1.17 8.07 10.55
C PRO A 24 0.19 7.38 10.39
N TYR A 25 1.08 7.60 11.37
CA TYR A 25 2.24 6.73 11.53
C TYR A 25 1.79 5.26 11.66
N ASP A 26 2.54 4.36 11.02
CA ASP A 26 2.23 2.93 10.94
C ASP A 26 2.54 2.19 12.25
N VAL A 27 1.75 2.51 13.27
CA VAL A 27 1.75 1.86 14.57
C VAL A 27 0.33 1.38 14.90
N PRO A 28 0.17 0.22 15.58
CA PRO A 28 -1.13 -0.43 15.73
C PRO A 28 -2.25 0.47 16.26
N GLY A 29 -1.96 1.28 17.28
CA GLY A 29 -2.98 2.16 17.89
C GLY A 29 -3.45 3.28 16.98
N SER A 30 -2.54 3.92 16.23
CA SER A 30 -2.88 5.03 15.34
C SER A 30 -3.59 4.54 14.08
N VAL A 31 -3.11 3.45 13.49
CA VAL A 31 -3.76 2.79 12.35
C VAL A 31 -5.15 2.29 12.73
N GLY A 32 -5.29 1.65 13.89
CA GLY A 32 -6.59 1.16 14.38
C GLY A 32 -7.62 2.28 14.45
N ARG A 33 -7.29 3.38 15.14
CA ARG A 33 -8.18 4.56 15.24
C ARG A 33 -8.52 5.15 13.88
N PHE A 34 -7.56 5.21 12.96
CA PHE A 34 -7.80 5.70 11.61
C PHE A 34 -8.81 4.81 10.86
N LEU A 35 -8.61 3.49 10.86
CA LEU A 35 -9.52 2.56 10.19
C LEU A 35 -10.92 2.56 10.83
N ASP A 36 -11.00 2.70 12.15
CA ASP A 36 -12.28 2.75 12.87
C ASP A 36 -13.04 4.06 12.63
N GLN A 37 -12.33 5.17 12.43
CA GLN A 37 -12.91 6.47 12.10
C GLN A 37 -13.47 6.49 10.67
N PHE A 38 -12.65 6.09 9.68
CA PHE A 38 -13.00 6.23 8.26
C PHE A 38 -13.80 5.04 7.73
N ARG A 39 -13.68 3.85 8.33
CA ARG A 39 -14.37 2.61 7.94
C ARG A 39 -14.35 2.36 6.43
N PRO A 40 -13.16 2.34 5.79
CA PRO A 40 -13.07 2.23 4.34
C PRO A 40 -13.57 0.85 3.87
N GLN A 41 -14.21 0.81 2.70
CA GLN A 41 -14.62 -0.44 2.06
C GLN A 41 -13.53 -1.06 1.18
N LEU A 42 -12.48 -0.27 0.86
CA LEU A 42 -11.39 -0.63 -0.03
C LEU A 42 -10.17 0.24 0.31
N ALA A 43 -8.98 -0.36 0.31
CA ALA A 43 -7.72 0.37 0.43
C ALA A 43 -6.90 0.21 -0.85
N LEU A 44 -6.54 1.35 -1.46
CA LEU A 44 -5.65 1.42 -2.62
C LEU A 44 -4.34 2.09 -2.19
N ILE A 45 -3.25 1.32 -2.21
CA ILE A 45 -1.90 1.81 -1.92
C ILE A 45 -1.22 2.08 -3.25
N MET A 46 -0.78 3.31 -3.48
CA MET A 46 -0.06 3.67 -4.70
C MET A 46 1.44 3.39 -4.53
N GLU A 47 2.06 2.89 -5.59
CA GLU A 47 3.52 2.67 -5.69
C GLU A 47 4.07 1.63 -4.71
N THR A 48 4.92 2.03 -3.76
CA THR A 48 5.64 1.10 -2.87
C THR A 48 5.68 1.53 -1.41
N GLU A 49 4.61 2.17 -0.93
CA GLU A 49 4.50 2.45 0.49
C GLU A 49 3.99 1.24 1.27
N LEU A 50 4.92 0.38 1.70
CA LEU A 50 4.60 -0.81 2.47
C LEU A 50 4.44 -0.47 3.96
N TRP A 51 3.19 -0.44 4.42
CA TRP A 51 2.78 -0.17 5.81
C TRP A 51 2.21 -1.44 6.46
N PRO A 52 3.03 -2.25 7.17
CA PRO A 52 2.58 -3.53 7.73
C PRO A 52 1.40 -3.41 8.68
N ASN A 53 1.39 -2.42 9.58
CA ASN A 53 0.29 -2.31 10.54
C ASN A 53 -1.02 -1.90 9.84
N LEU A 54 -0.96 -1.05 8.82
CA LEU A 54 -2.11 -0.75 7.96
C LEU A 54 -2.63 -2.00 7.26
N MET A 55 -1.75 -2.79 6.62
CA MET A 55 -2.14 -4.01 5.93
C MET A 55 -2.77 -5.04 6.87
N PHE A 56 -2.18 -5.24 8.05
CA PHE A 56 -2.75 -6.11 9.08
C PHE A 56 -4.09 -5.57 9.62
N GLY A 57 -4.17 -4.27 9.89
CA GLY A 57 -5.39 -3.63 10.38
C GLY A 57 -6.55 -3.73 9.37
N CYS A 58 -6.25 -3.61 8.08
CA CYS A 58 -7.22 -3.83 6.99
C CYS A 58 -7.68 -5.29 6.94
N ARG A 59 -6.74 -6.25 6.97
CA ARG A 59 -7.07 -7.69 7.02
C ARG A 59 -8.00 -8.01 8.18
N ASP A 60 -7.66 -7.55 9.39
CA ASP A 60 -8.42 -7.86 10.61
C ASP A 60 -9.83 -7.28 10.59
N ARG A 61 -10.08 -6.28 9.73
CA ARG A 61 -11.39 -5.65 9.50
C ARG A 61 -12.08 -6.11 8.21
N GLY A 62 -11.49 -7.07 7.48
CA GLY A 62 -12.03 -7.56 6.20
C GLY A 62 -11.96 -6.56 5.04
N ILE A 63 -11.13 -5.52 5.16
CA ILE A 63 -10.97 -4.47 4.15
C ILE A 63 -10.01 -4.98 3.07
N PRO A 64 -10.44 -5.14 1.80
CA PRO A 64 -9.56 -5.57 0.74
C PRO A 64 -8.52 -4.48 0.42
N VAL A 65 -7.25 -4.90 0.34
CA VAL A 65 -6.13 -4.03 0.01
C VAL A 65 -5.61 -4.35 -1.39
N TYR A 66 -5.33 -3.33 -2.19
CA TYR A 66 -4.67 -3.44 -3.49
C TYR A 66 -3.45 -2.52 -3.50
N ILE A 67 -2.34 -3.00 -4.04
CA ILE A 67 -1.19 -2.14 -4.37
C ILE A 67 -1.28 -1.85 -5.87
N VAL A 68 -1.32 -0.57 -6.24
CA VAL A 68 -1.55 -0.08 -7.60
C VAL A 68 -0.31 0.64 -8.11
N ASN A 69 0.00 0.44 -9.40
CA ASN A 69 1.22 0.97 -10.04
C ASN A 69 2.48 0.59 -9.22
N ALA A 70 2.54 -0.68 -8.79
CA ALA A 70 3.54 -1.13 -7.84
C ALA A 70 4.93 -1.17 -8.51
N ARG A 71 5.87 -0.42 -7.93
CA ARG A 71 7.25 -0.27 -8.44
C ARG A 71 8.25 -0.52 -7.33
N LEU A 72 9.04 -1.58 -7.44
CA LEU A 72 10.01 -1.94 -6.41
C LEU A 72 11.41 -1.96 -7.01
N SER A 73 12.27 -1.01 -6.60
CA SER A 73 13.66 -1.01 -7.07
C SER A 73 14.49 -2.09 -6.35
N ALA A 74 15.59 -2.52 -6.98
CA ALA A 74 16.57 -3.40 -6.34
C ALA A 74 17.17 -2.80 -5.04
N ARG A 75 17.28 -1.46 -4.95
CA ARG A 75 17.72 -0.77 -3.74
C ARG A 75 16.70 -0.91 -2.61
N SER A 76 15.42 -0.69 -2.92
CA SER A 76 14.32 -0.84 -1.95
C SER A 76 14.21 -2.29 -1.47
N LEU A 77 14.32 -3.26 -2.37
CA LEU A 77 14.34 -4.69 -2.03
C LEU A 77 15.47 -5.02 -1.03
N ARG A 78 16.68 -4.46 -1.25
CA ARG A 78 17.79 -4.61 -0.30
C ARG A 78 17.49 -3.98 1.06
N GLY A 79 16.88 -2.80 1.09
CA GLY A 79 16.47 -2.12 2.32
C GLY A 79 15.48 -2.94 3.15
N TYR A 80 14.57 -3.66 2.48
CA TYR A 80 13.61 -4.52 3.15
C TYR A 80 14.17 -5.87 3.61
N ARG A 81 15.43 -6.22 3.30
CA ARG A 81 15.98 -7.54 3.66
C ARG A 81 15.85 -7.88 5.14
N LEU A 82 16.11 -6.90 6.03
CA LEU A 82 16.03 -7.12 7.48
C LEU A 82 14.59 -7.34 7.96
N LEU A 83 13.62 -6.66 7.32
CA LEU A 83 12.20 -6.74 7.66
C LEU A 83 11.43 -7.71 6.75
N ARG A 84 12.10 -8.44 5.87
CA ARG A 84 11.47 -9.29 4.85
C ARG A 84 10.43 -10.27 5.43
N PRO A 85 10.64 -10.94 6.59
CA PRO A 85 9.61 -11.80 7.16
C PRO A 85 8.33 -11.05 7.53
N LEU A 86 8.46 -9.85 8.10
CA LEU A 86 7.34 -8.98 8.46
C LEU A 86 6.63 -8.45 7.22
N ILE A 87 7.38 -7.89 6.27
CA ILE A 87 6.84 -7.35 5.03
C ILE A 87 6.17 -8.45 4.21
N GLY A 88 6.79 -9.62 4.07
CA GLY A 88 6.20 -10.75 3.37
C GLY A 88 4.89 -11.21 4.01
N ARG A 89 4.80 -11.22 5.35
CA ARG A 89 3.52 -11.51 6.05
C ARG A 89 2.46 -10.47 5.74
N ALA A 90 2.81 -9.19 5.70
CA ALA A 90 1.89 -8.10 5.37
C ALA A 90 1.45 -8.17 3.90
N LEU A 91 2.38 -8.39 2.96
CA LEU A 91 2.06 -8.56 1.54
C LEU A 91 1.06 -9.69 1.33
N ARG A 92 1.20 -10.83 2.01
CA ARG A 92 0.24 -11.93 1.90
C ARG A 92 -1.18 -11.59 2.34
N THR A 93 -1.42 -10.46 3.01
CA THR A 93 -2.77 -10.00 3.34
C THR A 93 -3.38 -9.11 2.27
N VAL A 94 -2.59 -8.70 1.27
CA VAL A 94 -3.05 -7.89 0.14
C VAL A 94 -3.77 -8.81 -0.86
N ARG A 95 -4.84 -8.30 -1.46
CA ARG A 95 -5.66 -9.05 -2.42
C ARG A 95 -4.97 -9.13 -3.79
N ARG A 96 -4.44 -8.01 -4.28
CA ARG A 96 -3.67 -7.95 -5.52
C ARG A 96 -2.55 -6.91 -5.45
N VAL A 97 -1.45 -7.22 -6.10
CA VAL A 97 -0.36 -6.29 -6.42
C VAL A 97 -0.36 -6.09 -7.93
N LEU A 98 -0.72 -4.88 -8.37
CA LEU A 98 -0.74 -4.48 -9.76
C LEU A 98 0.62 -3.87 -10.10
N ALA A 99 1.57 -4.73 -10.47
CA ALA A 99 2.94 -4.36 -10.77
C ALA A 99 3.05 -3.66 -12.11
N GLN A 100 3.91 -2.64 -12.16
CA GLN A 100 4.09 -1.85 -13.37
C GLN A 100 4.84 -2.64 -14.46
N SER A 101 5.86 -3.40 -14.08
CA SER A 101 6.67 -4.21 -14.98
C SER A 101 6.77 -5.66 -14.50
N GLY A 102 7.18 -6.57 -15.40
CA GLY A 102 7.46 -7.95 -15.01
C GLY A 102 8.60 -8.07 -13.99
N GLU A 103 9.57 -7.15 -14.05
CA GLU A 103 10.67 -7.10 -13.08
C GLU A 103 10.17 -6.69 -11.69
N ASP A 104 9.28 -5.69 -11.62
CA ASP A 104 8.64 -5.32 -10.35
C ASP A 104 7.82 -6.47 -9.77
N ALA A 105 7.06 -7.17 -10.62
CA ALA A 105 6.29 -8.34 -10.20
C ALA A 105 7.17 -9.41 -9.53
N GLN A 106 8.29 -9.76 -10.16
CA GLN A 106 9.25 -10.72 -9.61
C GLN A 106 9.80 -10.27 -8.26
N ARG A 107 10.19 -8.99 -8.13
CA ARG A 107 10.73 -8.46 -6.86
C ARG A 107 9.68 -8.47 -5.74
N PHE A 108 8.40 -8.28 -6.04
CA PHE A 108 7.32 -8.42 -5.04
C PHE A 108 7.14 -9.87 -4.59
N VAL A 109 7.23 -10.83 -5.51
CA VAL A 109 7.23 -12.26 -5.17
C VAL A 109 8.44 -12.60 -4.28
N GLU A 110 9.64 -12.13 -4.64
CA GLU A 110 10.84 -12.28 -3.81
C GLU A 110 10.68 -11.66 -2.42
N LEU A 111 10.00 -10.52 -2.33
CA LEU A 111 9.75 -9.85 -1.05
C LEU A 111 8.74 -10.60 -0.16
N GLY A 112 7.93 -11.49 -0.74
CA GLY A 112 7.08 -12.44 -0.01
C GLY A 112 5.59 -12.42 -0.40
N ALA A 113 5.23 -11.71 -1.47
CA ALA A 113 3.93 -11.87 -2.12
C ALA A 113 3.83 -13.25 -2.80
N THR A 114 2.62 -13.79 -2.90
CA THR A 114 2.36 -15.04 -3.65
C THR A 114 2.19 -14.73 -5.13
N GLU A 115 2.68 -15.57 -6.04
CA GLU A 115 2.50 -15.35 -7.48
C GLU A 115 1.03 -15.11 -7.87
N ALA A 116 0.10 -15.87 -7.29
CA ALA A 116 -1.33 -15.74 -7.56
C ALA A 116 -1.95 -14.37 -7.20
N GLN A 117 -1.25 -13.52 -6.45
CA GLN A 117 -1.72 -12.18 -6.09
C GLN A 117 -1.07 -11.08 -6.93
N VAL A 118 0.02 -11.36 -7.65
CA VAL A 118 0.77 -10.38 -8.41
C VAL A 118 0.34 -10.42 -9.87
N VAL A 119 0.00 -9.26 -10.43
CA VAL A 119 -0.42 -9.11 -11.83
C VAL A 119 0.35 -7.95 -12.43
N THR A 120 0.98 -8.17 -13.58
CA THR A 120 1.63 -7.11 -14.35
C THR A 120 0.58 -6.38 -15.19
N VAL A 121 0.45 -5.07 -15.00
CA VAL A 121 -0.58 -4.25 -15.68
C VAL A 121 -0.02 -3.15 -16.57
N GLY A 122 1.30 -2.94 -16.57
CA GLY A 122 1.91 -1.81 -17.26
C GLY A 122 1.83 -0.53 -16.43
N ASN A 123 2.14 0.61 -17.07
CA ASN A 123 1.99 1.92 -16.43
C ASN A 123 0.52 2.36 -16.49
N LEU A 124 -0.08 2.60 -15.33
CA LEU A 124 -1.43 3.16 -15.17
C LEU A 124 -1.35 4.66 -14.88
#